data_AF-A0A938H0T4-F1
#
_entry.id   AF-A0A938H0T4-F1
#
_cell.length_a   1.000
_cell.length_b   1.000
_cell.length_c   1.000
_cell.angle_alpha   90.00
_cell.angle_beta   90.00
_cell.angle_gamma   90.00
#
_symmetry.space_group_name_H-M   'P 1'
#
loop_
_entity.id
_entity.type
_entity.pdbx_description
1 polymer ?
#
loop_
_entity_poly.entity_id
_entity_poly.type
_entity_poly.pdbx_seq_one_letter_code
_entity_poly.pdbx_strand_id
1 'polypeptide(L)'
;MKVIHQWSEIPEFGDESEEARFWESHELSGRLMAASVHEADSRESTTITLRFDPRMLSRIKRIARARFLNYQSMMKQWLAERLEDEMRRL
;
A
#
# COMPACT_ATOMS: atom_id res chain seq x y z
N MET A 1 2.97 -0.17 35.44
CA MET A 1 3.72 0.04 34.19
C MET A 1 3.37 1.41 33.64
N LYS A 2 4.33 2.10 33.03
CA LYS A 2 4.13 3.39 32.36
C LYS A 2 3.73 3.11 30.90
N VAL A 3 2.62 3.68 30.46
CA VAL A 3 2.09 3.45 29.12
C VAL A 3 2.67 4.49 28.16
N ILE A 4 3.26 4.01 27.06
CA ILE A 4 3.81 4.84 25.99
C ILE A 4 2.74 5.10 24.94
N HIS A 5 2.52 6.37 24.60
CA HIS A 5 1.48 6.79 23.66
C HIS A 5 2.05 7.28 22.33
N GLN A 6 3.33 7.63 22.27
CA GLN A 6 4.03 8.13 21.09
C GLN A 6 5.42 7.51 20.95
N TRP A 7 5.86 7.27 19.71
CA TRP A 7 7.18 6.70 19.42
C TRP A 7 8.35 7.57 19.89
N SER A 8 8.16 8.88 19.98
CA SER A 8 9.16 9.84 20.48
C SER A 8 9.46 9.72 21.97
N GLU A 9 8.65 8.97 22.72
CA GLU A 9 8.88 8.70 24.15
C GLU A 9 9.87 7.55 24.38
N ILE A 10 10.21 6.79 23.33
CA ILE A 10 11.22 5.74 23.37
C ILE A 10 12.60 6.37 23.13
N PRO A 11 13.53 6.34 24.10
CA PRO A 11 14.87 6.88 23.91
C PRO A 11 15.71 5.97 23.01
N GLU A 12 16.80 6.52 22.46
CA GLU A 12 17.84 5.69 21.85
C GLU A 12 18.61 4.96 22.94
N PHE A 13 18.60 3.62 22.90
CA PHE A 13 19.31 2.79 23.87
C PHE A 13 20.77 2.61 23.46
N GLY A 14 21.70 2.70 24.42
CA GLY A 14 23.11 2.44 24.18
C GLY A 14 23.47 0.95 24.17
N ASP A 15 22.68 0.13 24.86
CA ASP A 15 22.85 -1.33 24.93
C ASP A 15 21.52 -2.08 25.19
N GLU A 16 21.52 -3.39 24.97
CA GLU A 16 20.35 -4.27 25.13
C GLU A 16 19.89 -4.41 26.61
N SER A 17 20.81 -4.21 27.57
CA SER A 17 20.47 -4.28 29.00
C SER A 17 19.69 -3.05 29.47
N GLU A 18 19.98 -1.88 28.88
CA GLU A 18 19.24 -0.64 29.07
C GLU A 18 17.81 -0.75 28.52
N GLU A 19 17.67 -1.33 27.33
CA GLU A 19 16.38 -1.61 26.71
C GLU A 19 15.54 -2.57 27.57
N ALA A 20 16.12 -3.67 28.07
CA ALA A 20 15.41 -4.62 28.91
C ALA A 20 14.84 -3.97 30.19
N ARG A 21 15.66 -3.16 30.89
CA ARG A 21 15.21 -2.41 32.09
C ARG A 21 14.11 -1.41 31.78
N PHE A 22 14.15 -0.80 30.59
CA PHE A 22 13.10 0.11 30.15
C PHE A 22 11.77 -0.64 30.00
N TRP A 23 11.76 -1.79 29.32
CA TRP A 23 10.54 -2.59 29.09
C TRP A 23 10.00 -3.33 30.33
N GLU A 24 10.81 -3.52 31.38
CA GLU A 24 10.30 -4.02 32.67
C GLU A 24 9.29 -3.05 33.31
N SER A 25 9.41 -1.75 33.04
CA SER A 25 8.59 -0.71 33.65
C SER A 25 7.64 0.01 32.69
N HIS A 26 7.83 -0.15 31.37
CA HIS A 26 7.05 0.50 30.32
C HIS A 26 6.30 -0.51 29.45
N GLU A 27 5.15 -0.10 28.95
CA GLU A 27 4.35 -0.87 27.99
C GLU A 27 3.84 0.05 26.87
N LEU A 28 3.63 -0.47 25.67
CA LEU A 28 3.05 0.29 24.57
C LEU A 28 1.52 0.41 24.77
N SER A 29 0.94 1.57 24.47
CA SER A 29 -0.52 1.67 24.42
C SER A 29 -1.08 0.85 23.24
N GLY A 30 -2.24 0.22 23.44
CA GLY A 30 -2.91 -0.54 22.38
C GLY A 30 -3.20 0.30 21.12
N ARG A 31 -3.41 1.62 21.27
CA ARG A 31 -3.57 2.55 20.15
C ARG A 31 -2.27 2.73 19.37
N LEU A 32 -1.13 2.88 20.06
CA LEU A 32 0.18 3.01 19.43
C LEU A 32 0.56 1.71 18.70
N MET A 33 0.29 0.55 19.31
CA MET A 33 0.46 -0.76 18.67
C MET A 33 -0.42 -0.90 17.42
N ALA A 34 -1.69 -0.49 17.48
CA ALA A 34 -2.60 -0.53 16.35
C ALA A 34 -2.15 0.42 15.21
N ALA A 35 -1.58 1.57 15.53
CA ALA A 35 -1.04 2.51 14.53
C ALA A 35 0.24 2.01 13.85
N SER A 36 0.99 1.10 14.49
CA SER A 36 2.13 0.40 13.86
C SER A 36 1.74 -0.83 13.04
N VAL A 37 0.48 -1.26 13.10
CA VAL A 37 -0.05 -2.19 12.10
C VAL A 37 -0.12 -1.40 10.82
N HIS A 38 0.77 -1.70 9.87
CA HIS A 38 0.56 -1.30 8.49
C HIS A 38 -0.81 -1.82 8.09
N GLU A 39 -1.81 -0.93 8.04
CA GLU A 39 -3.05 -1.21 7.33
C GLU A 39 -2.58 -1.63 5.95
N ALA A 40 -2.80 -2.91 5.62
CA ALA A 40 -2.57 -3.40 4.27
C ALA A 40 -3.50 -2.53 3.44
N ASP A 41 -2.93 -1.52 2.78
CA ASP A 41 -3.61 -0.52 1.98
C ASP A 41 -4.60 -1.29 1.11
N SER A 42 -5.84 -1.38 1.60
CA SER A 42 -6.76 -2.38 1.08
C SER A 42 -7.16 -1.73 -0.20
N ARG A 43 -6.52 -2.16 -1.30
CA ARG A 43 -6.79 -1.64 -2.63
C ARG A 43 -8.26 -1.91 -2.88
N GLU A 44 -9.10 -0.95 -2.53
CA GLU A 44 -10.53 -0.99 -2.74
C GLU A 44 -10.74 -0.96 -4.25
N SER A 45 -10.74 -2.15 -4.85
CA SER A 45 -10.97 -2.29 -6.27
C SER A 45 -12.46 -2.38 -6.48
N THR A 46 -13.07 -1.34 -7.03
CA THR A 46 -14.46 -1.42 -7.48
C THR A 46 -14.54 -2.20 -8.78
N THR A 47 -15.36 -3.24 -8.81
CA THR A 47 -15.63 -3.98 -10.05
C THR A 47 -16.59 -3.18 -10.91
N ILE A 48 -16.21 -2.92 -12.15
CA ILE A 48 -17.04 -2.25 -13.15
C ILE A 48 -17.26 -3.16 -14.36
N THR A 49 -18.42 -3.02 -15.00
CA THR A 49 -18.72 -3.71 -16.26
C THR A 49 -18.61 -2.72 -17.42
N LEU A 50 -17.71 -2.99 -18.36
CA LEU A 50 -17.50 -2.18 -19.55
C LEU A 50 -17.74 -3.04 -20.80
N ARG A 51 -18.37 -2.45 -21.82
CA ARG A 51 -18.55 -3.08 -23.13
C ARG A 51 -17.46 -2.61 -24.07
N PHE A 52 -16.81 -3.56 -24.75
CA PHE A 52 -15.74 -3.30 -25.71
C PHE A 52 -16.09 -3.89 -27.06
N ASP A 53 -15.65 -3.23 -28.14
CA ASP A 53 -15.63 -3.86 -29.45
C ASP A 53 -14.75 -5.14 -29.41
N PRO A 54 -15.21 -6.29 -29.94
CA PRO A 54 -14.47 -7.54 -29.88
C PRO A 54 -13.09 -7.49 -30.54
N ARG A 55 -12.93 -6.73 -31.62
CA ARG A 55 -11.65 -6.59 -32.33
C ARG A 55 -10.68 -5.76 -31.49
N MET A 56 -11.17 -4.70 -30.85
CA MET A 56 -10.38 -3.91 -29.91
C MET A 56 -9.88 -4.75 -28.74
N LEU A 57 -10.77 -5.49 -28.06
CA LEU A 57 -10.37 -6.35 -26.93
C LEU A 57 -9.34 -7.41 -27.35
N SER A 58 -9.48 -7.98 -28.54
CA SER A 58 -8.54 -8.95 -29.10
C SER A 58 -7.14 -8.34 -29.32
N ARG A 59 -7.06 -7.09 -29.79
CA ARG A 59 -5.79 -6.36 -29.93
C ARG A 59 -5.14 -6.11 -28.58
N ILE A 60 -5.91 -5.70 -27.56
CA ILE A 60 -5.40 -5.49 -26.20
C ILE A 60 -4.82 -6.79 -25.64
N LYS A 61 -5.55 -7.90 -25.75
CA LYS A 61 -5.08 -9.22 -25.29
C LYS A 61 -3.77 -9.64 -25.96
N ARG A 62 -3.62 -9.38 -27.28
CA ARG A 62 -2.38 -9.68 -28.01
C ARG A 62 -1.20 -8.86 -27.50
N ILE A 63 -1.38 -7.57 -27.27
CA ILE A 63 -0.33 -6.69 -26.74
C ILE A 63 0.04 -7.09 -25.30
N ALA A 64 -0.96 -7.37 -24.46
CA ALA A 64 -0.73 -7.82 -23.09
C ALA A 64 0.10 -9.11 -23.04
N ARG A 65 -0.25 -10.10 -23.88
CA ARG A 65 0.52 -11.34 -24.00
C ARG A 65 1.96 -11.11 -24.45
N ALA A 66 2.18 -10.23 -25.42
CA ALA A 66 3.52 -9.88 -25.90
C ALA A 66 4.39 -9.22 -24.81
N ARG A 67 3.76 -8.58 -23.81
CA ARG A 67 4.41 -7.97 -22.64
C ARG A 67 4.36 -8.85 -21.39
N PHE A 68 3.97 -10.13 -21.52
CA PHE A 68 3.85 -11.07 -20.40
C PHE A 68 2.92 -10.59 -19.26
N LEU A 69 1.84 -9.87 -19.60
CA LEU A 69 0.86 -9.33 -18.66
C LEU A 69 -0.56 -9.84 -18.93
N ASN A 70 -1.39 -9.88 -17.88
CA ASN A 70 -2.85 -10.05 -18.04
C ASN A 70 -3.43 -8.80 -18.72
N TYR A 71 -4.35 -8.99 -19.68
CA TYR A 71 -5.03 -7.90 -20.38
C TYR A 71 -5.75 -6.93 -19.43
N GLN A 72 -6.28 -7.39 -18.29
CA GLN A 72 -6.88 -6.53 -17.27
C GLN A 72 -5.83 -5.65 -16.58
N SER A 73 -4.64 -6.20 -16.28
CA SER A 73 -3.52 -5.43 -15.74
C SER A 73 -3.01 -4.41 -16.75
N MET A 74 -2.91 -4.80 -18.03
CA MET A 74 -2.53 -3.88 -19.12
C MET A 74 -3.51 -2.70 -19.24
N MET A 75 -4.82 -2.97 -19.20
CA MET A 75 -5.84 -1.91 -19.22
C MET A 75 -5.68 -0.96 -18.03
N LYS A 76 -5.49 -1.50 -16.81
CA LYS A 76 -5.27 -0.68 -15.61
C LYS A 76 -4.04 0.22 -15.75
N GLN A 77 -2.94 -0.31 -16.26
CA GLN A 77 -1.70 0.45 -16.45
C GLN A 77 -1.90 1.59 -17.45
N TRP A 78 -2.49 1.33 -18.62
CA TRP A 78 -2.75 2.39 -19.60
C TRP A 78 -3.72 3.47 -19.11
N LEU A 79 -4.74 3.09 -18.33
CA LEU A 79 -5.64 4.06 -17.70
C LEU A 79 -4.89 4.93 -16.68
N ALA A 80 -4.03 4.35 -15.86
CA ALA A 80 -3.21 5.09 -14.90
C ALA A 80 -2.26 6.08 -15.62
N GLU A 81 -1.52 5.60 -16.63
CA GLU A 81 -0.63 6.45 -17.44
C GLU A 81 -1.40 7.62 -18.08
N ARG A 82 -2.58 7.34 -18.66
CA ARG A 82 -3.40 8.39 -19.28
C ARG A 82 -3.97 9.39 -18.26
N LEU A 83 -4.30 8.94 -17.06
CA LEU A 83 -4.79 9.79 -15.97
C LEU A 83 -3.69 10.72 -15.45
N GLU A 84 -2.48 10.19 -15.22
CA GLU A 84 -1.31 10.99 -14.83
C GLU A 84 -0.97 12.04 -15.89
N ASP A 85 -1.02 11.67 -17.17
CA ASP A 85 -0.84 12.61 -18.28
C ASP A 85 -1.88 13.74 -18.28
N GLU A 86 -3.14 13.43 -18.01
CA GLU A 86 -4.21 14.42 -17.97
C GLU A 86 -4.11 15.32 -16.74
N MET A 87 -3.79 14.76 -15.57
CA MET A 87 -3.56 15.52 -14.34
C MET A 87 -2.39 16.49 -14.46
N ARG A 88 -1.35 16.16 -15.24
CA ARG A 88 -0.22 17.06 -15.51
C ARG A 88 -0.57 18.22 -16.45
N ARG A 89 -1.65 18.10 -17.23
CA ARG A 89 -2.09 19.13 -18.20
C ARG A 89 -3.10 20.10 -17.62
N LEU A 90 -3.74 19.74 -16.51
CA LEU A 90 -4.59 20.61 -15.69
C LEU A 90 -3.73 21.50 -14.80
#